data_AF-A0A7V8WEP5-F1
#
_entry.id   AF-A0A7V8WEP5-F1
#
_cell.length_a   1.000
_cell.length_b   1.000
_cell.length_c   1.000
_cell.angle_alpha   90.00
_cell.angle_beta   90.00
_cell.angle_gamma   90.00
#
_symmetry.space_group_name_H-M   'P 1'
#
loop_
_entity.id
_entity.type
_entity.pdbx_description
1 polymer ?
#
loop_
_entity_poly.entity_id
_entity_poly.type
_entity_poly.pdbx_seq_one_letter_code
_entity_poly.pdbx_strand_id
1 'polypeptide(L)'
;MVFPIGDDNTGRLRTPYVTYLLIALNVLVFVFLQGMGTNEKFTYTFSTVPQEIRTGEDVAGPVRIEVGDQAATIPLQQTPGSVYLTLLVSMFMHGSLMHLLGNMLFLWIFGDNIEDDLGHSRYTAFYLATGV
;
A
#
# COMPACT_ATOMS: atom_id res chain seq x y z
N MET A 1 3.91 -23.50 17.29
CA MET A 1 3.48 -23.13 15.92
C MET A 1 3.86 -21.66 15.74
N VAL A 2 4.71 -21.32 14.76
CA VAL A 2 5.42 -20.01 14.74
C VAL A 2 4.83 -18.99 13.75
N PHE A 3 3.92 -19.40 12.85
CA PHE A 3 3.22 -18.47 11.96
C PHE A 3 1.71 -18.73 11.97
N PRO A 4 0.87 -17.71 12.25
CA PRO A 4 -0.57 -17.82 12.11
C PRO A 4 -0.91 -17.88 10.62
N ILE A 5 -1.62 -18.92 10.20
CA ILE A 5 -2.05 -19.12 8.80
C ILE A 5 -3.55 -18.87 8.60
N GLY A 6 -4.27 -18.59 9.69
CA GLY A 6 -5.71 -18.44 9.74
C GLY A 6 -6.19 -18.25 11.18
N ASP A 7 -7.46 -17.91 11.32
CA ASP A 7 -8.18 -17.66 12.56
C ASP A 7 -9.48 -18.51 12.65
N ASP A 8 -10.20 -18.39 13.76
CA ASP A 8 -11.51 -19.03 13.93
C ASP A 8 -12.64 -18.11 13.47
N ASN A 9 -13.25 -18.48 12.37
CA ASN A 9 -14.28 -17.70 11.69
C ASN A 9 -15.73 -18.18 12.01
N THR A 10 -15.90 -19.04 13.01
CA THR A 10 -17.21 -19.66 13.36
C THR A 10 -18.25 -18.64 13.83
N GLY A 11 -17.82 -17.52 14.41
CA GLY A 11 -18.70 -16.45 14.92
C GLY A 11 -19.09 -15.39 13.89
N ARG A 12 -18.55 -15.46 12.66
CA ARG A 12 -18.65 -14.38 11.69
C ARG A 12 -20.07 -14.20 11.16
N LEU A 13 -20.58 -12.98 11.22
CA LEU A 13 -21.95 -12.64 10.79
C LEU A 13 -21.99 -12.05 9.37
N ARG A 14 -20.91 -11.40 8.93
CA ARG A 14 -20.84 -10.71 7.62
C ARG A 14 -19.80 -11.33 6.70
N THR A 15 -20.11 -11.32 5.40
CA THR A 15 -19.11 -11.64 4.37
C THR A 15 -18.15 -10.46 4.20
N PRO A 16 -16.82 -10.64 4.30
CA PRO A 16 -15.86 -9.54 4.33
C PRO A 16 -15.50 -9.03 2.92
N TYR A 17 -16.47 -8.41 2.24
CA TYR A 17 -16.31 -7.93 0.87
C TYR A 17 -15.23 -6.86 0.71
N VAL A 18 -15.10 -5.95 1.68
CA VAL A 18 -14.10 -4.88 1.63
C VAL A 18 -12.71 -5.48 1.78
N THR A 19 -12.53 -6.44 2.69
CA THR A 19 -11.25 -7.15 2.87
C THR A 19 -10.84 -7.87 1.58
N TYR A 20 -11.76 -8.60 0.95
CA TYR A 20 -11.48 -9.26 -0.33
C TYR A 20 -11.15 -8.26 -1.43
N LEU A 21 -11.86 -7.13 -1.49
CA LEU A 21 -11.58 -6.06 -2.45
C LEU A 21 -10.18 -5.46 -2.22
N LEU A 22 -9.81 -5.17 -0.97
CA LEU A 22 -8.49 -4.64 -0.63
C LEU A 22 -7.39 -5.62 -1.02
N ILE A 23 -7.54 -6.91 -0.72
CA ILE A 23 -6.60 -7.95 -1.13
C ILE A 23 -6.47 -7.98 -2.65
N ALA A 24 -7.60 -8.00 -3.36
CA ALA A 24 -7.62 -8.01 -4.82
C ALA A 24 -6.91 -6.78 -5.41
N LEU A 25 -7.20 -5.57 -4.90
CA LEU A 25 -6.57 -4.34 -5.36
C LEU A 25 -5.05 -4.36 -5.16
N ASN A 26 -4.57 -4.80 -3.99
CA ASN A 26 -3.14 -4.93 -3.73
C ASN A 26 -2.45 -5.89 -4.70
N VAL A 27 -3.06 -7.04 -4.95
CA VAL A 27 -2.53 -8.04 -5.91
C VAL A 27 -2.55 -7.48 -7.34
N LEU A 28 -3.64 -6.83 -7.75
CA LEU A 28 -3.76 -6.26 -9.10
C LEU A 28 -2.74 -5.15 -9.35
N VAL A 29 -2.56 -4.24 -8.39
CA VAL A 29 -1.55 -3.17 -8.47
C VAL A 29 -0.14 -3.76 -8.55
N PHE A 30 0.19 -4.73 -7.69
CA PHE A 30 1.51 -5.34 -7.68
C PHE A 30 1.82 -6.11 -8.99
N VAL A 31 0.87 -6.90 -9.48
CA VAL A 31 1.08 -7.75 -10.66
C VAL A 31 1.09 -6.92 -11.93
N PHE A 32 0.09 -6.07 -12.14
CA PHE A 32 -0.12 -5.41 -13.43
C PHE A 32 0.56 -4.04 -13.53
N LEU A 33 0.58 -3.26 -12.45
CA LEU A 33 1.15 -1.91 -12.47
C LEU A 33 2.63 -1.90 -12.06
N GLN A 34 2.97 -2.59 -10.97
CA GLN A 34 4.36 -2.72 -10.52
C GLN A 34 5.15 -3.81 -11.27
N GLY A 35 4.53 -4.57 -12.17
CA GLY A 35 5.22 -5.62 -12.93
C GLY A 35 5.88 -6.66 -12.02
N MET A 36 5.16 -7.11 -11.00
CA MET A 36 5.67 -8.00 -9.94
C MET A 36 6.86 -7.39 -9.16
N GLY A 37 6.87 -6.06 -9.01
CA GLY A 37 7.91 -5.32 -8.30
C GLY A 37 9.12 -4.90 -9.15
N THR A 38 9.09 -5.14 -10.47
CA THR A 38 10.19 -4.78 -11.38
C THR A 38 9.99 -3.45 -12.11
N ASN A 39 8.77 -2.90 -12.11
CA ASN A 39 8.47 -1.63 -12.74
C ASN A 39 8.86 -0.46 -11.83
N GLU A 40 10.15 -0.14 -11.85
CA GLU A 40 10.72 0.99 -11.11
C GLU A 40 10.09 2.32 -11.53
N LYS A 41 9.80 2.50 -12.82
CA LYS A 41 9.16 3.74 -13.32
C LYS A 41 7.82 3.98 -12.60
N PHE A 42 6.95 2.98 -12.54
CA PHE A 42 5.68 3.11 -11.81
C PHE A 42 5.92 3.37 -10.32
N THR A 43 6.86 2.64 -9.72
CA THR A 43 7.19 2.77 -8.30
C THR A 43 7.65 4.20 -7.95
N TYR A 44 8.54 4.79 -8.74
CA TYR A 44 9.02 6.16 -8.55
C TYR A 44 8.04 7.25 -9.01
N THR A 45 6.98 6.90 -9.74
CA THR A 45 5.90 7.83 -10.14
C THR A 45 4.86 8.00 -9.02
N PHE A 46 4.65 6.95 -8.22
CA PHE A 46 3.60 6.93 -7.20
C PHE A 46 4.15 6.72 -5.77
N SER A 47 5.46 6.79 -5.59
CA SER A 47 6.08 6.81 -4.27
C SER A 47 5.72 8.09 -3.54
N THR A 48 5.20 7.97 -2.33
CA THR A 48 4.92 9.14 -1.47
C THR A 48 6.23 9.75 -0.99
N VAL A 49 6.53 10.97 -1.45
CA VAL A 49 7.71 11.72 -1.02
C VAL A 49 7.30 12.79 0.00
N PRO A 50 7.84 12.78 1.24
CA PRO A 50 7.43 13.73 2.28
C PRO A 50 7.56 15.21 1.88
N GLN A 51 8.57 15.53 1.07
CA GLN A 51 8.75 16.89 0.56
C GLN A 51 7.57 17.31 -0.33
N GLU A 52 7.14 16.45 -1.27
CA GLU A 52 6.01 16.72 -2.17
C GLU A 52 4.71 16.87 -1.39
N ILE A 53 4.49 16.07 -0.35
CA ILE A 53 3.30 16.18 0.50
C ILE A 53 3.29 17.51 1.27
N ARG A 54 4.45 17.96 1.74
CA ARG A 54 4.58 19.22 2.48
C ARG A 54 4.41 20.45 1.59
N THR A 55 4.98 20.45 0.39
CA THR A 55 4.99 21.62 -0.51
C THR A 55 3.83 21.63 -1.50
N GLY A 56 3.26 20.47 -1.81
CA GLY A 56 2.30 20.30 -2.90
C GLY A 56 2.95 20.33 -4.29
N GLU A 57 4.28 20.36 -4.36
CA GLU A 57 5.06 20.46 -5.59
C GLU A 57 5.77 19.14 -5.89
N ASP A 58 5.65 18.65 -7.13
CA ASP A 58 6.29 17.43 -7.61
C ASP A 58 7.80 17.65 -7.81
N VAL A 59 8.64 16.83 -7.17
CA VAL A 59 10.11 16.96 -7.20
C VAL A 59 10.70 15.93 -8.18
N ALA A 60 10.09 15.85 -9.36
CA ALA A 60 10.49 14.92 -10.41
C ALA A 60 11.95 15.13 -10.86
N GLY A 61 12.69 14.04 -10.99
CA GLY A 61 14.08 14.00 -11.44
C GLY A 61 15.03 13.33 -10.46
N PRO A 62 16.33 13.26 -10.81
CA PRO A 62 17.34 12.67 -9.94
C PRO A 62 17.54 13.51 -8.68
N VAL A 63 17.12 12.99 -7.53
CA VAL A 63 17.35 13.61 -6.21
C VAL A 63 18.49 12.89 -5.53
N ARG A 64 19.55 13.63 -5.18
CA ARG A 64 20.68 13.10 -4.42
C ARG A 64 20.40 13.26 -2.93
N ILE A 65 20.41 12.15 -2.21
CA ILE A 65 20.25 12.10 -0.76
C ILE A 65 21.56 11.63 -0.15
N GLU A 66 22.05 12.38 0.83
CA GLU A 66 23.25 12.06 1.59
C GLU A 66 22.86 11.78 3.04
N VAL A 67 23.16 10.58 3.53
CA VAL A 67 22.88 10.14 4.90
C VAL A 67 24.19 9.66 5.50
N GLY A 68 24.83 10.53 6.28
CA GLY A 68 26.20 10.29 6.77
C GLY A 68 27.18 10.18 5.61
N ASP A 69 27.95 9.09 5.56
CA ASP A 69 28.93 8.83 4.49
C ASP A 69 28.32 8.14 3.25
N GLN A 70 27.01 7.89 3.25
CA GLN A 70 26.32 7.25 2.12
C GLN A 70 25.60 8.29 1.27
N ALA A 71 25.79 8.20 -0.05
CA ALA A 71 25.05 8.99 -1.03
C ALA A 71 24.27 8.06 -1.96
N ALA A 72 22.99 8.37 -2.18
CA ALA A 72 22.14 7.68 -3.15
C ALA A 72 21.46 8.70 -4.05
N THR A 73 21.32 8.36 -5.34
CA THR A 73 20.54 9.14 -6.30
C THR A 73 19.24 8.41 -6.57
N ILE A 74 18.11 9.03 -6.21
CA ILE A 74 16.77 8.50 -6.42
C ILE A 74 16.21 9.09 -7.72
N PRO A 75 15.87 8.28 -8.74
CA PRO A 75 15.36 8.76 -10.01
C PRO A 75 13.84 8.98 -9.95
N LEU A 76 13.38 9.96 -9.15
CA LEU A 76 11.95 10.28 -9.02
C LEU A 76 11.34 10.59 -10.39
N GLN A 77 10.11 10.11 -10.60
CA GLN A 77 9.37 10.30 -11.84
C GLN A 77 8.23 11.29 -11.63
N GLN A 78 7.79 11.92 -12.70
CA GLN A 78 6.70 12.89 -12.65
C GLN A 78 5.38 12.22 -12.27
N THR A 79 4.75 12.72 -11.21
CA THR A 79 3.43 12.25 -10.76
C THR A 79 2.34 12.82 -11.66
N PRO A 80 1.42 11.99 -12.21
CA PRO A 80 0.29 12.51 -12.98
C PRO A 80 -0.71 13.21 -12.06
N GLY A 81 -0.93 14.50 -12.28
CA GLY A 81 -1.91 15.29 -11.55
C GLY A 81 -1.38 15.81 -10.22
N SER A 82 -2.08 15.52 -9.12
CA SER A 82 -1.71 16.02 -7.79
C SER A 82 -0.80 15.05 -7.05
N VAL A 83 0.26 15.57 -6.43
CA VAL A 83 1.16 14.79 -5.56
C VAL A 83 0.43 14.10 -4.40
N TYR A 84 -0.72 14.61 -3.96
CA TYR A 84 -1.53 13.98 -2.91
C TYR A 84 -2.15 12.63 -3.35
N LEU A 85 -2.20 12.35 -4.65
CA LEU A 85 -2.64 11.05 -5.16
C LEU A 85 -1.68 9.93 -4.72
N THR A 86 -0.40 10.24 -4.51
CA THR A 86 0.60 9.27 -4.04
C THR A 86 0.24 8.70 -2.66
N LEU A 87 -0.38 9.49 -1.77
CA LEU A 87 -0.86 9.02 -0.46
C LEU A 87 -1.84 7.86 -0.60
N LEU A 88 -2.73 7.92 -1.60
CA LEU A 88 -3.70 6.85 -1.85
C LEU A 88 -3.08 5.67 -2.61
N VAL A 89 -2.33 5.94 -3.68
CA VAL A 89 -1.81 4.87 -4.56
C VAL A 89 -0.72 4.05 -3.84
N SER A 90 0.13 4.71 -3.05
CA SER A 90 1.20 4.04 -2.31
C SER A 90 0.69 3.02 -1.29
N MET A 91 -0.53 3.19 -0.76
CA MET A 91 -1.17 2.21 0.14
C MET A 91 -1.31 0.82 -0.48
N PHE A 92 -1.36 0.74 -1.82
CA PHE A 92 -1.52 -0.50 -2.56
C PHE A 92 -0.22 -1.03 -3.19
N MET A 93 0.88 -0.30 -3.05
CA MET A 93 2.18 -0.67 -3.61
C MET A 93 2.98 -1.53 -2.65
N HIS A 94 3.73 -2.49 -3.20
CA HIS A 94 4.58 -3.38 -2.43
C HIS A 94 5.99 -3.44 -3.03
N GLY A 95 7.00 -3.49 -2.15
CA GLY A 95 8.42 -3.51 -2.57
C GLY A 95 8.94 -4.88 -3.01
N SER A 96 8.25 -5.98 -2.67
CA SER A 96 8.64 -7.33 -3.06
C SER A 96 7.47 -8.31 -2.93
N LEU A 97 7.63 -9.50 -3.53
CA LEU A 97 6.64 -10.56 -3.42
C LEU A 97 6.42 -11.00 -1.96
N MET A 98 7.50 -11.14 -1.19
CA MET A 98 7.40 -11.53 0.22
C MET A 98 6.69 -10.46 1.06
N HIS A 99 6.92 -9.18 0.75
CA HIS A 99 6.23 -8.07 1.40
C HIS A 99 4.72 -8.12 1.11
N LEU A 100 4.32 -8.34 -0.16
CA LEU A 100 2.92 -8.52 -0.53
C LEU A 100 2.28 -9.69 0.20
N LEU A 101 2.89 -10.88 0.14
CA LEU A 101 2.32 -12.08 0.76
C LEU A 101 2.16 -11.93 2.27
N GLY A 102 3.13 -11.31 2.94
CA GLY A 102 3.03 -10.98 4.35
C GLY A 102 1.82 -10.11 4.66
N ASN A 103 1.66 -8.98 3.96
CA ASN A 103 0.54 -8.07 4.19
C ASN A 103 -0.82 -8.71 3.85
N MET A 104 -0.90 -9.50 2.78
CA MET A 104 -2.15 -10.17 2.41
C MET A 104 -2.53 -11.23 3.45
N LEU A 105 -1.56 -11.91 4.07
CA LEU A 105 -1.81 -12.83 5.18
C LEU A 105 -2.40 -12.08 6.39
N PHE A 106 -1.88 -10.90 6.74
CA PHE A 106 -2.45 -10.09 7.82
C PHE A 106 -3.87 -9.61 7.50
N LEU A 107 -4.11 -9.11 6.28
CA LEU A 107 -5.47 -8.73 5.86
C LEU A 107 -6.43 -9.92 5.85
N TRP A 108 -5.95 -11.10 5.46
CA TRP A 108 -6.75 -12.32 5.44
C TRP A 108 -7.13 -12.81 6.84
N ILE A 109 -6.23 -12.69 7.83
CA ILE A 109 -6.44 -13.18 9.20
C ILE A 109 -7.21 -12.18 10.07
N PHE A 110 -7.00 -10.88 9.86
CA PHE A 110 -7.52 -9.84 10.75
C PHE A 110 -8.53 -8.91 10.09
N GLY A 111 -8.45 -8.72 8.77
CA GLY A 111 -9.29 -7.77 8.06
C GLY A 111 -10.76 -8.14 8.10
N ASP A 112 -11.08 -9.43 7.98
CA ASP A 112 -12.45 -9.93 8.03
C ASP A 112 -13.09 -9.75 9.41
N ASN A 113 -12.35 -10.00 10.49
CA ASN A 113 -12.79 -9.74 11.86
C ASN A 113 -13.10 -8.27 12.10
N ILE A 114 -12.19 -7.37 11.67
CA ILE A 114 -12.40 -5.92 11.81
C ILE A 114 -13.61 -5.47 10.98
N GLU A 115 -13.78 -6.02 9.79
CA GLU A 115 -14.92 -5.72 8.93
C GLU A 115 -16.25 -6.23 9.50
N ASP A 116 -16.26 -7.39 10.16
CA ASP A 116 -17.47 -7.90 10.81
C ASP A 116 -17.87 -7.03 12.01
N ASP A 117 -16.90 -6.57 12.80
CA ASP A 117 -17.13 -5.71 13.97
C ASP A 117 -17.56 -4.28 13.59
N LEU A 118 -16.88 -3.66 12.62
CA LEU A 118 -17.14 -2.28 12.22
C LEU A 118 -18.24 -2.14 11.16
N GLY A 119 -18.46 -3.19 10.36
CA GLY A 119 -19.22 -3.13 9.12
C GLY A 119 -18.45 -2.46 7.97
N HIS A 120 -18.86 -2.76 6.73
CA HIS A 120 -18.16 -2.37 5.49
C HIS A 120 -17.73 -0.89 5.45
N SER A 121 -18.67 0.05 5.64
CA SER A 121 -18.39 1.48 5.44
C SER A 121 -17.42 2.05 6.47
N ARG A 122 -17.55 1.66 7.74
CA ARG A 122 -16.66 2.13 8.80
C ARG A 122 -15.28 1.50 8.67
N TYR A 123 -15.21 0.23 8.27
CA TYR A 123 -13.94 -0.41 7.96
C TYR A 123 -13.23 0.24 6.78
N THR A 124 -13.94 0.56 5.68
CA THR A 124 -13.34 1.30 4.55
C THR A 124 -12.82 2.67 4.98
N ALA A 125 -13.61 3.44 5.74
CA ALA A 125 -13.19 4.75 6.23
C ALA A 125 -11.99 4.65 7.18
N PHE A 126 -12.00 3.65 8.07
CA PHE A 126 -10.89 3.36 8.97
C PHE A 126 -9.61 3.05 8.19
N TYR A 127 -9.69 2.12 7.23
CA TYR A 127 -8.56 1.73 6.40
C TYR A 127 -7.94 2.93 5.66
N LEU A 128 -8.78 3.75 5.01
CA LEU A 128 -8.32 4.93 4.28
C LEU A 128 -7.75 6.01 5.20
N ALA A 129 -8.29 6.18 6.41
CA ALA A 129 -7.79 7.16 7.37
C ALA A 129 -6.45 6.74 7.99
N THR A 130 -6.20 5.43 8.18
CA THR A 130 -4.96 4.93 8.78
C THR A 130 -3.82 4.70 7.79
N GLY A 131 -4.12 4.64 6.50
CA GLY A 131 -3.10 4.43 5.46
C GLY A 131 -2.42 5.70 4.96
N VAL A 132 -2.92 6.88 5.36
CA VAL A 132 -2.41 8.22 4.98
C VAL A 132 -1.52 8.79 6.08
#